data_AF-A0A958E2S1-F1
#
_entry.id   AF-A0A958E2S1-F1
#
_cell.length_a   1.000
_cell.length_b   1.000
_cell.length_c   1.000
_cell.angle_alpha   90.00
_cell.angle_beta   90.00
_cell.angle_gamma   90.00
#
_symmetry.space_group_name_H-M   'P 1'
#
loop_
_entity.id
_entity.type
_entity.pdbx_description
1 polymer ?
#
loop_
_entity_poly.entity_id
_entity_poly.type
_entity_poly.pdbx_seq_one_letter_code
_entity_poly.pdbx_strand_id
1 'polypeptide(L)'
;NELPAAETIYQRASALADRSEMLLNQGKTVQARRNLFFANQMIVRLYRLLENQQDSQPEQLQQQVERTRENVITMRSQSANWDENNAFAEMTERNFAVAEQAYAAGDYGRAAQFLNIANKLVLHYNRLQLEQTNSDIASAVVQEDLLRFQQMLDRLQDRGANDAVFGVKFQNARQLYQMAETAFRRNRLLVCRELTRLGTRMLTEN
;
A
#
# COMPACT_ATOMS: atom_id res chain seq x y z
N ASN A 1 20.73 12.08 -23.37
CA ASN A 1 19.72 11.36 -24.21
C ASN A 1 18.56 10.73 -23.42
N GLU A 2 18.48 10.79 -22.08
CA GLU A 2 17.37 10.14 -21.33
C GLU A 2 16.29 11.10 -20.79
N LEU A 3 16.47 12.42 -20.95
CA LEU A 3 15.46 13.46 -20.64
C LEU A 3 14.08 13.20 -21.30
N PRO A 4 13.99 12.81 -22.60
CA PRO A 4 12.72 12.48 -23.23
C PRO A 4 12.04 11.26 -22.59
N ALA A 5 12.83 10.31 -22.08
CA ALA A 5 12.32 9.10 -21.45
C ALA A 5 11.79 9.37 -20.04
N ALA A 6 12.47 10.21 -19.26
CA ALA A 6 11.97 10.67 -17.96
C ALA A 6 10.66 11.46 -18.12
N GLU A 7 10.62 12.45 -19.01
CA GLU A 7 9.42 13.25 -19.26
C GLU A 7 8.22 12.38 -19.69
N THR A 8 8.45 11.39 -20.56
CA THR A 8 7.42 10.43 -20.98
C THR A 8 6.92 9.55 -19.83
N ILE A 9 7.81 9.11 -18.93
CA ILE A 9 7.45 8.29 -17.76
C ILE A 9 6.64 9.14 -16.76
N TYR A 10 7.01 10.40 -16.56
CA TYR A 10 6.29 11.33 -15.68
C TYR A 10 4.87 11.61 -16.22
N GLN A 11 4.74 11.95 -17.50
CA GLN A 11 3.44 12.19 -18.14
C GLN A 11 2.52 10.98 -18.05
N ARG A 12 3.07 9.76 -18.22
CA ARG A 12 2.31 8.51 -18.10
C ARG A 12 1.91 8.21 -16.65
N ALA A 13 2.79 8.46 -15.69
CA ALA A 13 2.47 8.29 -14.27
C ALA A 13 1.36 9.26 -13.82
N SER A 14 1.46 10.53 -14.21
CA SER A 14 0.44 11.56 -13.94
C SER A 14 -0.90 11.18 -14.56
N ALA A 15 -0.93 10.81 -15.85
CA ALA A 15 -2.16 10.42 -16.52
C ALA A 15 -2.82 9.16 -15.90
N LEU A 16 -2.02 8.24 -15.35
CA LEU A 16 -2.53 7.08 -14.61
C LEU A 16 -3.11 7.48 -13.25
N ALA A 17 -2.51 8.45 -12.57
CA ALA A 17 -3.03 9.01 -11.31
C ALA A 17 -4.36 9.76 -11.54
N ASP A 18 -4.43 10.68 -12.51
CA ASP A 18 -5.66 11.42 -12.84
C ASP A 18 -6.80 10.46 -13.24
N ARG A 19 -6.46 9.43 -14.02
CA ARG A 19 -7.43 8.41 -14.43
C ARG A 19 -7.86 7.52 -13.27
N SER A 20 -7.00 7.31 -12.27
CA SER A 20 -7.36 6.59 -11.06
C SER A 20 -8.36 7.38 -10.20
N GLU A 21 -8.21 8.71 -10.12
CA GLU A 21 -9.13 9.60 -9.42
C GLU A 21 -10.52 9.57 -10.07
N MET A 22 -10.59 9.66 -11.41
CA MET A 22 -11.84 9.45 -12.14
C MET A 22 -12.48 8.08 -11.87
N LEU A 23 -11.69 7.01 -11.80
CA LEU A 23 -12.19 5.66 -11.55
C LEU A 23 -12.68 5.47 -10.11
N LEU A 24 -12.06 6.14 -9.13
CA LEU A 24 -12.54 6.19 -7.74
C LEU A 24 -13.88 6.89 -7.65
N ASN A 25 -14.04 8.03 -8.33
CA ASN A 25 -15.30 8.78 -8.40
C ASN A 25 -16.43 8.00 -9.09
N GLN A 26 -16.08 7.00 -9.92
CA GLN A 26 -17.03 6.10 -10.58
C GLN A 26 -17.27 4.78 -9.81
N GLY A 27 -16.70 4.62 -8.60
CA GLY A 27 -16.82 3.38 -7.82
C GLY A 27 -16.03 2.19 -8.37
N LYS A 28 -15.13 2.39 -9.35
CA LYS A 28 -14.31 1.35 -9.99
C LYS A 28 -12.97 1.17 -9.27
N THR A 29 -13.05 0.85 -7.97
CA THR A 29 -11.91 0.83 -7.03
C THR A 29 -10.78 -0.12 -7.44
N VAL A 30 -11.10 -1.27 -8.03
CA VAL A 30 -10.09 -2.27 -8.47
C VAL A 30 -9.23 -1.74 -9.62
N GLN A 31 -9.85 -1.07 -10.59
CA GLN A 31 -9.15 -0.50 -11.75
C GLN A 31 -8.34 0.73 -11.32
N ALA A 32 -8.88 1.54 -10.42
CA ALA A 32 -8.16 2.67 -9.83
C ALA A 32 -6.89 2.22 -9.10
N ARG A 33 -6.96 1.19 -8.25
CA ARG A 33 -5.79 0.63 -7.56
C ARG A 33 -4.72 0.12 -8.52
N ARG A 34 -5.13 -0.53 -9.60
CA ARG A 34 -4.20 -1.05 -10.61
C ARG A 34 -3.47 0.10 -11.33
N ASN A 35 -4.17 1.18 -11.65
CA ASN A 35 -3.57 2.37 -12.25
C ASN A 35 -2.61 3.08 -11.28
N LEU A 36 -2.98 3.23 -10.02
CA LEU A 36 -2.11 3.78 -8.98
C LEU A 36 -0.85 2.93 -8.77
N PHE A 37 -0.97 1.61 -8.79
CA PHE A 37 0.19 0.71 -8.70
C PHE A 37 1.17 0.93 -9.85
N PHE A 38 0.69 1.04 -11.09
CA PHE A 38 1.55 1.30 -12.25
C PHE A 38 2.13 2.72 -12.24
N ALA A 39 1.35 3.73 -11.83
CA ALA A 39 1.84 5.09 -11.64
C ALA A 39 3.00 5.10 -10.63
N ASN A 40 2.86 4.42 -9.50
CA ASN A 40 3.90 4.30 -8.49
C ASN A 40 5.15 3.58 -9.01
N GLN A 41 4.99 2.48 -9.77
CA GLN A 41 6.14 1.82 -10.40
C GLN A 41 6.86 2.73 -11.40
N MET A 42 6.11 3.54 -12.15
CA MET A 42 6.67 4.51 -13.09
C MET A 42 7.39 5.65 -12.36
N ILE A 43 6.84 6.18 -11.27
CA ILE A 43 7.50 7.19 -10.42
C ILE A 43 8.80 6.66 -9.84
N VAL A 44 8.82 5.41 -9.32
CA VAL A 44 10.06 4.79 -8.82
C VAL A 44 11.09 4.61 -9.93
N ARG A 45 10.66 4.26 -11.16
CA ARG A 45 11.55 4.13 -12.32
C ARG A 45 12.08 5.48 -12.79
N LEU A 46 11.25 6.53 -12.75
CA LEU A 46 11.65 7.90 -13.01
C LEU A 46 12.73 8.33 -12.02
N TYR A 47 12.53 8.02 -10.74
CA TYR A 47 13.46 8.31 -9.67
C TYR A 47 14.84 7.71 -9.93
N ARG A 48 14.89 6.44 -10.34
CA ARG A 48 16.14 5.74 -10.70
C ARG A 48 16.82 6.30 -11.95
N LEU A 49 16.04 6.78 -12.93
CA LEU A 49 16.58 7.40 -14.15
C LEU A 49 17.18 8.77 -13.85
N LEU A 50 16.54 9.54 -12.96
CA LEU A 50 17.08 10.83 -12.50
C LEU A 50 18.31 10.63 -11.61
N GLU A 51 18.34 9.60 -10.76
CA GLU A 51 19.50 9.24 -9.93
C GLU A 51 20.77 8.95 -10.74
N ASN A 52 20.66 8.43 -11.96
CA ASN A 52 21.82 8.02 -12.79
C ASN A 52 22.42 9.16 -13.63
N GLN A 53 21.81 10.35 -13.65
CA GLN A 53 22.27 11.49 -14.47
C GLN A 53 22.87 12.65 -13.68
N GLN A 54 22.75 12.65 -12.35
CA GLN A 54 23.03 13.86 -11.56
C GLN A 54 24.44 13.86 -10.99
N ASP A 55 25.38 14.26 -11.85
CA ASP A 55 26.66 14.79 -11.43
C ASP A 55 26.45 16.03 -10.56
N SER A 56 27.30 16.15 -9.53
CA SER A 56 27.53 17.17 -8.48
C SER A 56 27.35 18.67 -8.82
N GLN A 57 26.36 19.06 -9.62
CA GLN A 57 26.10 20.46 -9.97
C GLN A 57 25.32 21.15 -8.84
N PRO A 58 25.83 22.28 -8.31
CA PRO A 58 25.27 22.94 -7.13
C PRO A 58 23.78 23.28 -7.24
N GLU A 59 23.34 23.81 -8.39
CA GLU A 59 21.93 24.22 -8.60
C GLU A 59 20.97 23.03 -8.59
N GLN A 60 21.38 21.89 -9.17
CA GLN A 60 20.57 20.67 -9.17
C GLN A 60 20.54 20.05 -7.77
N LEU A 61 21.66 20.11 -7.05
CA LEU A 61 21.72 19.62 -5.68
C LEU A 61 20.83 20.44 -4.75
N GLN A 62 20.77 21.76 -4.95
CA GLN A 62 19.87 22.62 -4.18
C GLN A 62 18.40 22.21 -4.33
N GLN A 63 17.97 21.95 -5.56
CA GLN A 63 16.61 21.48 -5.82
C GLN A 63 16.35 20.11 -5.17
N GLN A 64 17.35 19.22 -5.16
CA GLN A 64 17.24 17.94 -4.46
C GLN A 64 17.15 18.13 -2.94
N VAL A 65 17.92 19.03 -2.35
CA VAL A 65 17.85 19.34 -0.91
C VAL A 65 16.44 19.77 -0.54
N GLU A 66 15.87 20.74 -1.25
CA GLU A 66 14.52 21.25 -0.94
C GLU A 66 13.44 20.16 -1.10
N ARG A 67 13.48 19.39 -2.19
CA ARG A 67 12.53 18.28 -2.38
C ARG A 67 12.68 17.19 -1.31
N THR A 68 13.92 16.85 -0.95
CA THR A 68 14.17 15.84 0.08
C THR A 68 13.70 16.35 1.44
N ARG A 69 13.84 17.65 1.73
CA ARG A 69 13.30 18.29 2.93
C ARG A 69 11.79 18.11 3.04
N GLU A 70 11.06 18.48 1.99
CA GLU A 70 9.60 18.33 1.93
C GLU A 70 9.18 16.86 2.14
N ASN A 71 9.90 15.93 1.51
CA ASN A 71 9.64 14.51 1.65
C ASN A 71 9.87 13.99 3.08
N VAL A 72 10.95 14.41 3.74
CA VAL A 72 11.25 14.03 5.13
C VAL A 72 10.22 14.61 6.10
N ILE A 73 9.82 15.87 5.91
CA ILE A 73 8.73 16.49 6.69
C ILE A 73 7.41 15.73 6.50
N THR A 74 7.09 15.40 5.25
CA THR A 74 5.88 14.65 4.91
C THR A 74 5.91 13.27 5.55
N MET A 75 7.02 12.53 5.42
CA MET A 75 7.23 11.23 6.05
C MET A 75 7.01 11.30 7.57
N ARG A 76 7.55 12.32 8.25
CA ARG A 76 7.42 12.50 9.70
C ARG A 76 6.01 12.85 10.15
N SER A 77 5.28 13.63 9.36
CA SER A 77 3.89 14.02 9.67
C SER A 77 2.90 12.86 9.45
N GLN A 78 3.24 11.91 8.58
CA GLN A 78 2.45 10.70 8.37
C GLN A 78 2.78 9.67 9.45
N SER A 79 1.94 9.56 10.48
CA SER A 79 2.10 8.54 11.51
C SER A 79 1.91 7.14 10.91
N ALA A 80 3.00 6.39 10.76
CA ALA A 80 2.94 4.98 10.43
C ALA A 80 2.97 4.13 11.71
N ASN A 81 2.15 3.08 11.74
CA ASN A 81 1.91 2.26 12.93
C ASN A 81 2.64 0.92 12.83
N TRP A 82 3.96 0.97 12.68
CA TRP A 82 4.82 -0.21 12.69
C TRP A 82 5.98 -0.02 13.67
N ASP A 83 6.40 -1.13 14.27
CA ASP A 83 7.47 -1.14 15.27
C ASP A 83 8.75 -0.58 14.64
N GLU A 84 9.47 0.30 15.35
CA GLU A 84 10.67 0.99 14.84
C GLU A 84 10.44 2.14 13.85
N ASN A 85 9.19 2.53 13.56
CA ASN A 85 8.88 3.69 12.70
C ASN A 85 9.67 4.96 13.07
N ASN A 86 9.70 5.27 14.37
CA ASN A 86 10.44 6.44 14.88
C ASN A 86 11.95 6.32 14.64
N ALA A 87 12.53 5.12 14.84
CA ALA A 87 13.96 4.89 14.63
C ALA A 87 14.34 5.02 13.15
N PHE A 88 13.49 4.53 12.25
CA PHE A 88 13.69 4.69 10.81
C PHE A 88 13.56 6.15 10.37
N ALA A 89 12.57 6.88 10.89
CA ALA A 89 12.41 8.30 10.63
C ALA A 89 13.64 9.10 11.10
N GLU A 90 14.13 8.85 12.31
CA GLU A 90 15.35 9.47 12.83
C GLU A 90 16.58 9.15 11.98
N MET A 91 16.73 7.90 11.53
CA MET A 91 17.84 7.53 10.64
C MET A 91 17.79 8.30 9.31
N THR A 92 16.59 8.47 8.76
CA THR A 92 16.37 9.22 7.52
C THR A 92 16.69 10.72 7.70
N GLU A 93 16.19 11.31 8.79
CA GLU A 93 16.45 12.71 9.18
C GLU A 93 17.94 12.96 9.40
N ARG A 94 18.66 12.04 10.05
CA ARG A 94 20.11 12.16 10.26
C ARG A 94 20.88 12.16 8.94
N ASN A 95 20.54 11.28 8.00
CA ASN A 95 21.19 11.26 6.68
C ASN A 95 20.91 12.55 5.90
N PHE A 96 19.67 13.06 5.96
CA PHE A 96 19.33 14.32 5.33
C PHE A 96 20.09 15.51 5.94
N ALA A 97 20.17 15.60 7.27
CA ALA A 97 20.90 16.65 7.96
C ALA A 97 22.40 16.66 7.62
N VAL A 98 23.02 15.49 7.48
CA VAL A 98 24.43 15.38 7.03
C VAL A 98 24.58 15.89 5.59
N ALA A 99 23.58 15.65 4.74
CA ALA A 99 23.59 16.13 3.37
C ALA A 99 23.46 17.66 3.29
N GLU A 100 22.59 18.26 4.10
CA GLU A 100 22.44 19.73 4.20
C GLU A 100 23.74 20.40 4.69
N GLN A 101 24.39 19.81 5.69
CA GLN A 101 25.67 20.31 6.20
C GLN A 101 26.77 20.24 5.14
N ALA A 102 26.87 19.12 4.41
CA ALA A 102 27.84 18.97 3.33
C ALA A 102 27.59 19.97 2.18
N TYR A 103 26.32 20.20 1.82
CA TYR A 103 25.96 21.19 0.80
C TYR A 103 26.35 22.61 1.22
N ALA A 104 26.04 23.00 2.46
CA ALA A 104 26.41 24.30 3.01
C ALA A 104 27.94 24.51 3.08
N ALA A 105 28.70 23.42 3.27
CA ALA A 105 30.16 23.43 3.27
C ALA A 105 30.79 23.41 1.86
N GLY A 106 29.99 23.31 0.79
CA GLY A 106 30.48 23.19 -0.58
C GLY A 106 31.01 21.79 -0.96
N ASP A 107 30.83 20.79 -0.09
CA ASP A 107 31.17 19.40 -0.36
C ASP A 107 30.03 18.71 -1.11
N TYR A 108 29.89 19.07 -2.40
CA TYR A 108 28.78 18.60 -3.23
C TYR A 108 28.78 17.09 -3.48
N GLY A 109 29.97 16.46 -3.50
CA GLY A 109 30.09 15.01 -3.66
C GLY A 109 29.51 14.28 -2.46
N ARG A 110 29.85 14.71 -1.25
CA ARG A 110 29.30 14.14 -0.01
C ARG A 110 27.82 14.47 0.15
N ALA A 111 27.41 15.69 -0.17
CA ALA A 111 26.00 16.07 -0.14
C ALA A 111 25.15 15.18 -1.07
N ALA A 112 25.62 14.92 -2.30
CA ALA A 112 24.94 14.02 -3.24
C ALA A 112 24.81 12.59 -2.69
N GLN A 113 25.85 12.05 -2.07
CA GLN A 113 25.83 10.70 -1.48
C GLN A 113 24.79 10.58 -0.37
N PHE A 114 24.78 11.52 0.59
CA PHE A 114 23.85 11.48 1.72
C PHE A 114 22.41 11.82 1.29
N LEU A 115 22.21 12.70 0.31
CA LEU A 115 20.89 12.94 -0.30
C LEU A 115 20.33 11.67 -0.94
N ASN A 116 21.15 10.93 -1.69
CA ASN A 116 20.73 9.67 -2.31
C ASN A 116 20.29 8.65 -1.25
N ILE A 117 21.04 8.52 -0.15
CA ILE A 117 20.68 7.63 0.96
C ILE A 117 19.34 8.06 1.59
N ALA A 118 19.20 9.34 1.95
CA ALA A 118 17.97 9.85 2.55
C ALA A 118 16.74 9.63 1.65
N ASN A 119 16.88 9.86 0.35
CA ASN A 119 15.82 9.66 -0.62
C ASN A 119 15.42 8.18 -0.78
N LYS A 120 16.38 7.26 -0.78
CA LYS A 120 16.08 5.82 -0.79
C LYS A 120 15.32 5.39 0.46
N LEU A 121 15.68 5.94 1.63
CA LEU A 121 14.98 5.66 2.88
C LEU A 121 13.54 6.18 2.85
N VAL A 122 13.30 7.41 2.38
CA VAL A 122 11.95 7.96 2.16
C VAL A 122 11.12 7.06 1.24
N LEU A 123 11.69 6.61 0.12
CA LEU A 123 10.99 5.72 -0.81
C LEU A 123 10.62 4.37 -0.17
N HIS A 124 11.52 3.81 0.64
CA HIS A 124 11.23 2.60 1.40
C HIS A 124 10.13 2.80 2.44
N TYR A 125 10.16 3.92 3.16
CA TYR A 125 9.10 4.28 4.10
C TYR A 125 7.73 4.28 3.44
N ASN A 126 7.60 5.01 2.32
CA ASN A 126 6.35 5.11 1.58
C ASN A 126 5.87 3.75 1.08
N ARG A 127 6.79 2.87 0.69
CA ARG A 127 6.45 1.51 0.28
C ARG A 127 5.92 0.68 1.45
N LEU A 128 6.57 0.72 2.60
CA LEU A 128 6.12 0.01 3.80
C LEU A 128 4.73 0.49 4.24
N GLN A 129 4.51 1.80 4.24
CA GLN A 129 3.21 2.39 4.57
C GLN A 129 2.11 1.98 3.59
N LEU A 130 2.41 1.91 2.29
CA LEU A 130 1.47 1.40 1.28
C LEU A 130 1.17 -0.09 1.48
N GLU A 131 2.17 -0.91 1.78
CA GLU A 131 1.99 -2.33 2.06
C GLU A 131 1.11 -2.55 3.30
N GLN A 132 1.34 -1.77 4.37
CA GLN A 132 0.52 -1.79 5.57
C GLN A 132 -0.92 -1.35 5.30
N THR A 133 -1.10 -0.23 4.60
CA THR A 133 -2.44 0.26 4.21
C THR A 133 -3.20 -0.79 3.40
N ASN A 134 -2.53 -1.46 2.47
CA ASN A 134 -3.14 -2.53 1.67
C ASN A 134 -3.54 -3.75 2.53
N SER A 135 -2.69 -4.12 3.51
CA SER A 135 -2.98 -5.19 4.47
C SER A 135 -4.19 -4.83 5.35
N ASP A 136 -4.24 -3.61 5.86
CA ASP A 136 -5.34 -3.14 6.72
C ASP A 136 -6.67 -3.11 5.96
N ILE A 137 -6.66 -2.61 4.71
CA ILE A 137 -7.86 -2.64 3.88
C ILE A 137 -8.28 -4.07 3.54
N ALA A 138 -7.32 -4.96 3.22
CA ALA A 138 -7.63 -6.36 2.95
C ALA A 138 -8.25 -7.04 4.18
N SER A 139 -7.71 -6.76 5.37
CA SER A 139 -8.25 -7.25 6.63
C SER A 139 -9.67 -6.76 6.88
N ALA A 140 -9.91 -5.45 6.71
CA ALA A 140 -11.24 -4.84 6.88
C ALA A 140 -12.30 -5.44 5.94
N VAL A 141 -11.94 -5.64 4.65
CA VAL A 141 -12.85 -6.27 3.67
C VAL A 141 -13.19 -7.71 4.07
N VAL A 142 -12.18 -8.49 4.47
CA VAL A 142 -12.40 -9.89 4.89
C VAL A 142 -13.22 -9.97 6.18
N GLN A 143 -13.01 -9.02 7.10
CA GLN A 143 -13.81 -8.91 8.33
C GLN A 143 -15.28 -8.60 8.02
N GLU A 144 -15.54 -7.69 7.07
CA GLU A 144 -16.90 -7.37 6.63
C GLU A 144 -17.58 -8.58 5.97
N ASP A 145 -16.87 -9.30 5.10
CA ASP A 145 -17.37 -10.54 4.49
C ASP A 145 -17.70 -11.61 5.55
N LEU A 146 -16.85 -11.76 6.57
CA LEU A 146 -17.07 -12.68 7.67
C LEU A 146 -18.30 -12.30 8.51
N LEU A 147 -18.49 -11.00 8.79
CA LEU A 147 -19.66 -10.49 9.51
C LEU A 147 -20.95 -10.71 8.72
N ARG A 148 -20.94 -10.44 7.41
CA ARG A 148 -22.09 -10.71 6.54
C ARG A 148 -22.44 -12.20 6.52
N PHE A 149 -21.43 -13.08 6.49
CA PHE A 149 -21.65 -14.52 6.55
C PHE A 149 -22.25 -14.96 7.88
N GLN A 150 -21.78 -14.42 9.01
CA GLN A 150 -22.38 -14.65 10.32
C GLN A 150 -23.86 -14.24 10.35
N GLN A 151 -24.17 -13.02 9.91
CA GLN A 151 -25.54 -12.51 9.85
C GLN A 151 -26.44 -13.38 8.96
N MET A 152 -25.89 -13.96 7.89
CA MET A 152 -26.62 -14.90 7.06
C MET A 152 -26.93 -16.20 7.80
N LEU A 153 -25.95 -16.78 8.52
CA LEU A 153 -26.16 -17.97 9.35
C LEU A 153 -27.21 -17.71 10.43
N ASP A 154 -27.16 -16.56 11.11
CA ASP A 154 -28.13 -16.21 12.15
C ASP A 154 -29.56 -16.07 11.59
N ARG A 155 -29.72 -15.48 10.39
CA ARG A 155 -31.03 -15.37 9.72
C ARG A 155 -31.60 -16.71 9.24
N LEU A 156 -30.74 -17.68 8.94
CA LEU A 156 -31.12 -18.97 8.39
C LEU A 156 -31.33 -20.05 9.46
N GLN A 157 -30.95 -19.77 10.71
CA GLN A 157 -31.01 -20.72 11.83
C GLN A 157 -32.40 -21.35 12.01
N ASP A 158 -33.46 -20.59 11.78
CA ASP A 158 -34.84 -21.05 11.97
C ASP A 158 -35.57 -21.45 10.67
N ARG A 159 -34.94 -21.30 9.50
CA ARG A 159 -35.59 -21.53 8.19
C ARG A 159 -35.63 -23.00 7.73
N GLY A 160 -34.98 -23.91 8.45
CA GLY A 160 -34.61 -25.23 7.95
C GLY A 160 -35.17 -26.45 8.69
N ALA A 161 -36.08 -26.29 9.65
CA ALA A 161 -36.45 -27.37 10.58
C ALA A 161 -37.00 -28.66 9.90
N ASN A 162 -37.49 -28.57 8.66
CA ASN A 162 -38.12 -29.68 7.95
C ASN A 162 -37.32 -30.21 6.74
N ASP A 163 -36.16 -29.62 6.40
CA ASP A 163 -35.33 -30.05 5.26
C ASP A 163 -33.97 -30.60 5.76
N ALA A 164 -33.82 -31.92 5.69
CA ALA A 164 -32.61 -32.62 6.13
C ALA A 164 -31.37 -32.24 5.31
N VAL A 165 -31.52 -31.97 4.01
CA VAL A 165 -30.39 -31.57 3.14
C VAL A 165 -29.93 -30.17 3.52
N PHE A 166 -30.88 -29.25 3.74
CA PHE A 166 -30.58 -27.92 4.24
C PHE A 166 -29.90 -27.96 5.62
N GLY A 167 -30.37 -28.82 6.53
CA GLY A 167 -29.76 -28.99 7.86
C GLY A 167 -28.28 -29.35 7.79
N VAL A 168 -27.89 -30.29 6.91
CA VAL A 168 -26.48 -30.66 6.69
C VAL A 168 -25.69 -29.51 6.06
N LYS A 169 -26.23 -28.85 5.02
CA LYS A 169 -25.60 -27.66 4.40
C LYS A 169 -25.36 -26.55 5.45
N PHE A 170 -26.32 -26.32 6.34
CA PHE A 170 -26.22 -25.34 7.42
C PHE A 170 -25.15 -25.67 8.47
N GLN A 171 -25.08 -26.93 8.92
CA GLN A 171 -24.04 -27.35 9.86
C GLN A 171 -22.64 -27.22 9.26
N ASN A 172 -22.46 -27.63 8.01
CA ASN A 172 -21.19 -27.48 7.30
C ASN A 172 -20.81 -26.01 7.12
N ALA A 173 -21.77 -25.15 6.75
CA ALA A 173 -21.54 -23.71 6.66
C ALA A 173 -21.13 -23.08 8.00
N ARG A 174 -21.71 -23.53 9.13
CA ARG A 174 -21.28 -23.12 10.47
C ARG A 174 -19.86 -23.56 10.80
N GLN A 175 -19.47 -24.78 10.44
CA GLN A 175 -18.09 -25.23 10.62
C GLN A 175 -17.12 -24.40 9.78
N LEU A 176 -17.47 -24.12 8.52
CA LEU A 176 -16.68 -23.25 7.65
C LEU A 176 -16.53 -21.84 8.22
N TYR A 177 -17.58 -21.29 8.84
CA TYR A 177 -17.49 -20.01 9.56
C TYR A 177 -16.49 -20.05 10.72
N GLN A 178 -16.53 -21.09 11.56
CA GLN A 178 -15.58 -21.25 12.66
C GLN A 178 -14.12 -21.37 12.17
N MET A 179 -13.92 -22.11 11.07
CA MET A 179 -12.61 -22.21 10.42
C MET A 179 -12.17 -20.87 9.83
N ALA A 180 -13.07 -20.10 9.22
CA ALA A 180 -12.81 -18.78 8.67
C ALA A 180 -12.43 -17.78 9.77
N GLU A 181 -13.15 -17.77 10.89
CA GLU A 181 -12.84 -16.94 12.05
C GLU A 181 -11.44 -17.26 12.63
N THR A 182 -11.11 -18.55 12.74
CA THR A 182 -9.78 -18.98 13.17
C THR A 182 -8.69 -18.54 12.19
N ALA A 183 -8.95 -18.62 10.88
CA ALA A 183 -8.02 -18.16 9.85
C ALA A 183 -7.83 -16.63 9.93
N PHE A 184 -8.89 -15.86 10.16
CA PHE A 184 -8.85 -14.42 10.33
C PHE A 184 -8.00 -14.01 11.54
N ARG A 185 -8.22 -14.62 12.72
CA ARG A 185 -7.42 -14.36 13.93
C ARG A 185 -5.94 -14.69 13.77
N ARG A 186 -5.60 -15.61 12.86
CA ARG A 186 -4.21 -15.98 12.51
C ARG A 186 -3.64 -15.17 11.34
N ASN A 187 -4.30 -14.08 10.94
CA ASN A 187 -3.96 -13.23 9.79
C ASN A 187 -3.83 -14.00 8.45
N ARG A 188 -4.57 -15.10 8.28
CA ARG A 188 -4.61 -15.89 7.03
C ARG A 188 -5.78 -15.43 6.17
N LEU A 189 -5.73 -14.18 5.71
CA LEU A 189 -6.84 -13.49 5.05
C LEU A 189 -7.39 -14.21 3.80
N LEU A 190 -6.51 -14.77 2.97
CA LEU A 190 -6.92 -15.54 1.78
C LEU A 190 -7.72 -16.79 2.15
N VAL A 191 -7.27 -17.53 3.17
CA VAL A 191 -7.95 -18.74 3.64
C VAL A 191 -9.31 -18.39 4.23
N CYS A 192 -9.38 -17.32 5.04
CA CYS A 192 -10.64 -16.82 5.57
C CYS A 192 -11.62 -16.51 4.43
N ARG A 193 -11.19 -15.78 3.39
CA ARG A 193 -12.03 -15.39 2.27
C ARG A 193 -12.58 -16.60 1.51
N GLU A 194 -11.76 -17.60 1.22
CA GLU A 194 -12.20 -18.80 0.51
C GLU A 194 -13.20 -19.62 1.33
N LEU A 195 -12.97 -19.76 2.65
CA LEU A 195 -13.90 -20.45 3.55
C LEU A 195 -15.24 -19.74 3.65
N THR A 196 -15.24 -18.40 3.79
CA THR A 196 -16.45 -17.57 3.79
C THR A 196 -17.22 -17.71 2.48
N ARG A 197 -16.52 -17.70 1.34
CA ARG A 197 -17.14 -17.86 0.02
C ARG A 197 -17.75 -19.25 -0.17
N LEU A 198 -17.02 -20.30 0.23
CA LEU A 198 -17.50 -21.68 0.16
C LEU A 198 -18.74 -21.88 1.04
N GLY A 199 -18.70 -21.38 2.28
CA GLY A 199 -19.84 -21.46 3.20
C GLY A 199 -21.06 -20.69 2.71
N THR A 200 -20.84 -19.52 2.11
CA THR A 200 -21.93 -18.74 1.49
C THR A 200 -22.56 -19.50 0.33
N ARG A 201 -21.73 -19.99 -0.61
CA ARG A 201 -22.20 -20.77 -1.76
C ARG A 201 -22.99 -22.00 -1.35
N MET A 202 -22.53 -22.71 -0.31
CA MET A 202 -23.20 -23.90 0.19
C MET A 202 -24.65 -23.64 0.63
N LEU A 203 -24.95 -22.42 1.07
CA LEU A 203 -26.29 -22.01 1.51
C LEU A 203 -27.13 -21.35 0.41
N THR A 204 -26.50 -20.85 -0.66
CA THR A 204 -27.17 -20.09 -1.72
C THR A 204 -27.28 -20.83 -3.05
N GLU A 205 -26.39 -21.78 -3.33
CA GLU A 205 -26.39 -22.59 -4.55
C GLU A 205 -27.08 -23.94 -4.25
N ASN A 206 -28.08 -24.28 -5.07
CA ASN A 206 -28.86 -25.52 -4.96
C ASN A 206 -28.04 -26.73 -5.37
#